data_AF-A0A7X7WNT5-F1
#
_entry.id   AF-A0A7X7WNT5-F1
#
_cell.length_a   1.000
_cell.length_b   1.000
_cell.length_c   1.000
_cell.angle_alpha   90.00
_cell.angle_beta   90.00
_cell.angle_gamma   90.00
#
_symmetry.space_group_name_H-M   'P 1'
#
loop_
_entity.id
_entity.type
_entity.pdbx_description
1 polymer ?
#
loop_
_entity_poly.entity_id
_entity_poly.type
_entity_poly.pdbx_seq_one_letter_code
_entity_poly.pdbx_strand_id
1 'polypeptide(L)'
;MPSVFLSFLGTNRYISCNYSYAGKETITGVHFIQEALVRMFCNDFGPGDRIVIFLTRDARNRNWEPCPDPAEPSGKFSARWMKLFSGSKRKTENNYPGLKACLVPWVSHTNLIEKDIPDGLNEQEIWAIFNAVYEQVPEQAEVYLDITHAYRSIPMLATVLLNYLYVVKNISVKGIFYGAFETLGSV
;
A
#
# COMPACT_ATOMS: atom_id res chain seq x y z
N MET A 1 1.53 -20.31 12.95
CA MET A 1 1.49 -20.15 11.48
C MET A 1 1.98 -18.75 11.19
N PRO A 2 2.85 -18.53 10.19
CA PRO A 2 3.35 -17.19 9.89
C PRO A 2 2.25 -16.34 9.27
N SER A 3 2.17 -15.07 9.66
CA SER A 3 1.28 -14.07 9.06
C SER A 3 2.03 -13.25 8.02
N VAL A 4 1.34 -12.93 6.92
CA VAL A 4 1.88 -12.07 5.87
C VAL A 4 0.87 -11.01 5.47
N PHE A 5 1.29 -9.76 5.56
CA PHE A 5 0.57 -8.62 5.00
C PHE A 5 1.17 -8.26 3.64
N LEU A 6 0.31 -8.15 2.63
CA LEU A 6 0.69 -7.87 1.25
C LEU A 6 0.01 -6.57 0.81
N SER A 7 0.80 -5.62 0.31
CA SER A 7 0.25 -4.35 -0.19
C SER A 7 1.06 -3.80 -1.36
N PHE A 8 0.36 -3.13 -2.28
CA PHE A 8 0.96 -2.41 -3.40
C PHE A 8 0.97 -0.90 -3.11
N LEU A 9 2.10 -0.23 -3.32
CA LEU A 9 2.17 1.22 -3.15
C LEU A 9 1.74 1.94 -4.43
N GLY A 10 0.74 2.80 -4.34
CA GLY A 10 0.33 3.66 -5.44
C GLY A 10 1.30 4.81 -5.72
N THR A 11 1.13 5.48 -6.87
CA THR A 11 1.97 6.61 -7.34
C THR A 11 1.35 7.99 -7.10
N ASN A 12 0.05 8.06 -6.79
CA ASN A 12 -0.64 9.31 -6.49
C ASN A 12 -0.10 9.94 -5.20
N ARG A 13 -0.24 11.27 -5.07
CA ARG A 13 0.07 11.96 -3.82
C ARG A 13 -1.01 11.64 -2.80
N TYR A 14 -0.61 11.06 -1.67
CA TYR A 14 -1.51 10.76 -0.58
C TYR A 14 -1.78 12.03 0.22
N ILE A 15 -3.02 12.17 0.67
CA ILE A 15 -3.42 13.23 1.59
C ILE A 15 -3.65 12.59 2.96
N SER A 16 -3.50 13.37 4.02
CA SER A 16 -3.81 12.90 5.37
C SER A 16 -5.30 12.53 5.48
N CYS A 17 -5.57 11.34 5.97
CA CYS A 17 -6.89 10.72 6.09
C CYS A 17 -7.08 10.11 7.48
N ASN A 18 -8.34 9.92 7.84
CA ASN A 18 -8.75 9.10 8.97
C ASN A 18 -9.35 7.80 8.42
N TYR A 19 -8.86 6.66 8.88
CA TYR A 19 -9.36 5.35 8.45
C TYR A 19 -10.09 4.69 9.62
N SER A 20 -11.29 4.18 9.35
CA SER A 20 -12.10 3.44 10.30
C SER A 20 -12.44 2.06 9.75
N TYR A 21 -12.54 1.09 10.64
CA TYR A 21 -12.97 -0.27 10.31
C TYR A 21 -13.78 -0.82 11.48
N ALA A 22 -14.89 -1.49 11.18
CA ALA A 22 -15.80 -1.97 12.22
C ALA A 22 -15.08 -2.88 13.23
N GLY A 23 -15.19 -2.55 14.53
CA GLY A 23 -14.53 -3.30 15.60
C GLY A 23 -13.04 -3.00 15.77
N LYS A 24 -12.49 -1.99 15.08
CA LYS A 24 -11.12 -1.50 15.26
C LYS A 24 -11.12 -0.04 15.68
N GLU A 25 -10.05 0.37 16.37
CA GLU A 25 -9.82 1.78 16.67
C GLU A 25 -9.61 2.57 15.38
N THR A 26 -10.15 3.80 15.34
CA THR A 26 -9.98 4.69 14.18
C THR A 26 -8.56 5.24 14.16
N ILE A 27 -7.88 5.10 13.03
CA ILE A 27 -6.52 5.63 12.84
C ILE A 27 -6.62 7.01 12.20
N THR A 28 -6.18 8.04 12.93
CA THR A 28 -6.32 9.43 12.51
C THR A 28 -5.02 10.04 11.99
N GLY A 29 -5.12 10.92 11.00
CA GLY A 29 -4.02 11.78 10.56
C GLY A 29 -2.93 11.09 9.75
N VAL A 30 -3.18 9.90 9.21
CA VAL A 30 -2.18 9.13 8.44
C VAL A 30 -2.33 9.38 6.95
N HIS A 31 -1.20 9.42 6.23
CA HIS A 31 -1.22 9.66 4.78
C HIS A 31 -1.55 8.37 4.02
N PHE A 32 -0.93 7.28 4.43
CA PHE A 32 -0.97 6.01 3.72
C PHE A 32 -1.95 5.04 4.36
N ILE A 33 -2.84 4.44 3.57
CA ILE A 33 -3.73 3.40 4.07
C ILE A 33 -2.95 2.19 4.60
N GLN A 34 -1.79 1.91 4.01
CA GLN A 34 -0.90 0.84 4.44
C GLN A 34 -0.51 1.00 5.91
N GLU A 35 -0.27 2.24 6.36
CA GLU A 35 0.00 2.53 7.77
C GLU A 35 -1.21 2.21 8.65
N ALA A 36 -2.41 2.61 8.24
CA ALA A 36 -3.64 2.31 8.98
C ALA A 36 -3.89 0.80 9.09
N LEU A 37 -3.75 0.06 7.99
CA LEU A 37 -3.98 -1.38 7.97
C LEU A 37 -2.95 -2.13 8.82
N VAL A 38 -1.68 -1.77 8.75
CA VAL A 38 -0.63 -2.35 9.61
C VAL A 38 -0.98 -2.12 11.08
N ARG A 39 -1.36 -0.90 11.46
CA ARG A 39 -1.76 -0.59 12.84
C ARG A 39 -3.03 -1.30 13.30
N MET A 40 -3.98 -1.55 12.40
CA MET A 40 -5.25 -2.20 12.75
C MET A 40 -5.15 -3.73 12.84
N PHE A 41 -4.32 -4.35 11.99
CA PHE A 41 -4.35 -5.79 11.75
C PHE A 41 -3.01 -6.51 11.95
N CYS A 42 -1.90 -5.78 12.09
CA CYS A 42 -0.56 -6.37 12.15
C CYS A 42 0.23 -5.98 13.43
N ASN A 43 -0.42 -5.39 14.44
CA ASN A 43 0.25 -4.99 15.69
C ASN A 43 0.79 -6.16 16.53
N ASP A 44 0.29 -7.38 16.28
CA ASP A 44 0.68 -8.62 16.95
C ASP A 44 1.68 -9.46 16.11
N PHE A 45 2.11 -8.96 14.95
CA PHE A 45 3.04 -9.67 14.07
C PHE A 45 4.42 -9.80 14.71
N GLY A 46 4.90 -11.02 14.90
CA GLY A 46 6.21 -11.30 15.46
C GLY A 46 7.36 -11.39 14.44
N PRO A 47 8.54 -11.87 14.89
CA PRO A 47 9.73 -12.03 14.04
C PRO A 47 9.59 -13.07 12.91
N GLY A 48 8.60 -13.97 13.00
CA GLY A 48 8.29 -14.94 11.94
C GLY A 48 7.34 -14.40 10.87
N ASP A 49 6.73 -13.24 11.13
CA ASP A 49 5.72 -12.63 10.29
C ASP A 49 6.34 -11.58 9.37
N ARG A 50 5.57 -11.17 8.35
CA ARG A 50 6.09 -10.33 7.27
C ARG A 50 5.09 -9.27 6.85
N ILE A 51 5.59 -8.06 6.62
CA ILE A 51 4.86 -6.96 5.99
C ILE A 51 5.59 -6.67 4.67
N VAL A 52 4.93 -6.95 3.55
CA VAL A 52 5.53 -6.86 2.22
C VAL A 52 4.88 -5.72 1.45
N ILE A 53 5.69 -4.73 1.09
CA ILE A 53 5.27 -3.61 0.25
C ILE A 53 5.88 -3.77 -1.13
N PHE A 54 5.01 -3.97 -2.13
CA PHE A 54 5.39 -4.07 -3.53
C PHE A 54 5.48 -2.68 -4.16
N LEU A 55 6.61 -2.40 -4.80
CA LEU A 55 6.97 -1.08 -5.30
C LEU A 55 7.29 -1.16 -6.79
N THR A 56 6.56 -0.41 -7.61
CA THR A 56 7.08 -0.04 -8.93
C THR A 56 8.12 1.05 -8.78
N ARG A 57 8.93 1.25 -9.83
CA ARG A 57 9.95 2.31 -9.84
C ARG A 57 9.35 3.67 -9.49
N ASP A 58 8.19 4.00 -10.06
CA ASP A 58 7.52 5.26 -9.81
C ASP A 58 6.95 5.36 -8.40
N ALA A 59 6.38 4.28 -7.85
CA ALA A 59 5.87 4.27 -6.49
C ALA A 59 6.98 4.48 -5.46
N ARG A 60 8.14 3.83 -5.68
CA ARG A 60 9.33 4.01 -4.84
C ARG A 60 9.78 5.47 -4.81
N ASN A 61 9.97 6.08 -5.98
CA ASN A 61 10.48 7.44 -6.11
C ASN A 61 9.54 8.50 -5.53
N ARG A 62 8.22 8.28 -5.59
CA ARG A 62 7.22 9.29 -5.20
C ARG A 62 6.75 9.14 -3.76
N ASN A 63 6.66 7.91 -3.25
CA ASN A 63 5.89 7.61 -2.04
C ASN A 63 6.59 6.69 -1.03
N TRP A 64 7.66 5.98 -1.39
CA TRP A 64 8.33 5.08 -0.44
C TRP A 64 9.26 5.84 0.50
N GLU A 65 10.15 6.65 -0.07
CA GLU A 65 11.10 7.51 0.64
C GLU A 65 10.59 8.96 0.72
N PRO A 66 11.06 9.76 1.69
CA PRO A 66 10.73 11.18 1.74
C PRO A 66 11.17 11.86 0.44
N CYS A 67 10.23 12.54 -0.23
CA CYS A 67 10.52 13.25 -1.48
C CYS A 67 10.20 14.75 -1.30
N PRO A 68 11.18 15.66 -1.49
CA PRO A 68 10.91 17.08 -1.61
C PRO A 68 10.23 17.32 -2.96
N ASP A 69 8.90 17.33 -2.92
CA ASP A 69 7.97 17.42 -4.06
C ASP A 69 7.96 16.20 -5.01
N PRO A 70 6.91 15.34 -4.97
CA PRO A 70 6.75 14.30 -5.96
C PRO A 70 6.53 14.95 -7.33
N ALA A 71 7.39 14.61 -8.31
CA ALA A 71 7.35 15.11 -9.67
C ALA A 71 5.90 15.18 -10.22
N GLU A 72 5.55 16.32 -10.81
CA GLU A 72 4.20 16.60 -11.32
C GLU A 72 3.62 15.41 -12.10
N PRO A 73 2.32 15.09 -11.96
CA PRO A 73 1.70 14.10 -12.81
C PRO A 73 1.77 14.58 -14.26
N SER A 74 2.35 13.78 -15.15
CA SER A 74 2.31 13.98 -16.60
C SER A 74 0.90 13.71 -17.13
N GLY A 75 -0.06 14.57 -16.79
CA GLY A 75 -1.46 14.41 -17.15
C GLY A 75 -2.16 15.75 -17.19
N LYS A 76 -2.91 16.01 -18.27
CA LYS A 76 -3.61 17.27 -18.59
C LYS A 76 -4.65 17.75 -17.55
N PHE A 77 -4.77 17.06 -16.40
CA PHE A 77 -5.61 17.44 -15.26
C PHE A 77 -4.97 18.51 -14.35
N SER A 78 -3.71 18.88 -14.56
CA SER A 78 -2.96 19.83 -13.71
C SER A 78 -3.56 21.25 -13.66
N ALA A 79 -4.17 21.72 -14.75
CA ALA A 79 -4.62 23.11 -14.85
C ALA A 79 -5.81 23.45 -13.93
N ARG A 80 -6.73 22.51 -13.72
CA ARG A 80 -7.92 22.74 -12.88
C ARG A 80 -7.58 22.66 -11.39
N TRP A 81 -6.61 21.83 -11.02
CA TRP A 81 -6.10 21.74 -9.65
C TRP A 81 -5.22 22.94 -9.30
N MET A 82 -4.35 23.39 -10.20
CA MET A 82 -3.56 24.61 -10.01
C MET A 82 -4.43 25.83 -9.71
N LYS A 83 -5.56 26.00 -10.42
CA LYS A 83 -6.48 27.14 -10.19
C LYS A 83 -7.20 27.11 -8.84
N LEU A 84 -7.45 25.93 -8.26
CA LEU A 84 -8.06 25.79 -6.94
C LEU A 84 -7.06 26.07 -5.80
N PHE A 85 -5.77 25.79 -6.03
CA PHE A 85 -4.70 26.04 -5.05
C PHE A 85 -3.93 27.36 -5.29
N SER A 86 -4.18 28.08 -6.39
CA SER A 86 -3.49 29.33 -6.74
C SER A 86 -3.92 30.55 -5.91
N GLY A 87 -4.87 30.40 -4.98
CA GLY A 87 -5.36 31.48 -4.12
C GLY A 87 -4.56 31.71 -2.83
N SER A 88 -3.69 30.79 -2.44
CA SER A 88 -2.86 30.93 -1.25
C SER A 88 -1.48 30.40 -1.56
N LYS A 89 -0.45 31.25 -1.44
CA LYS A 89 0.95 30.83 -1.33
C LYS A 89 1.06 29.89 -0.13
N ARG A 90 0.76 28.61 -0.32
CA ARG A 90 0.98 27.58 0.69
C ARG A 90 2.48 27.44 0.78
N LYS A 91 3.06 27.97 1.86
CA LYS A 91 4.38 27.55 2.36
C LYS A 91 4.45 26.05 2.14
N THR A 92 5.39 25.61 1.32
CA THR A 92 5.68 24.20 1.12
C THR A 92 6.05 23.61 2.48
N GLU A 93 5.08 23.03 3.17
CA GLU A 93 5.39 22.13 4.27
C GLU A 93 6.05 20.91 3.64
N ASN A 94 7.38 20.97 3.66
CA ASN A 94 8.36 20.06 3.08
C ASN A 94 8.38 18.70 3.80
N ASN A 95 7.25 18.23 4.31
CA ASN A 95 7.16 17.09 5.21
C ASN A 95 6.23 16.01 4.65
N TYR A 96 6.57 15.51 3.45
CA TYR A 96 5.97 14.27 2.94
C TYR A 96 6.92 13.12 3.31
N PRO A 97 6.66 12.38 4.41
CA PRO A 97 7.64 11.50 5.03
C PRO A 97 7.96 10.23 4.21
N GLY A 98 7.13 9.90 3.22
CA GLY A 98 7.16 8.58 2.57
C GLY A 98 6.65 7.47 3.49
N LEU A 99 6.14 6.39 2.88
CA LEU A 99 5.53 5.28 3.62
C LEU A 99 6.52 4.59 4.55
N LYS A 100 7.79 4.45 4.15
CA LYS A 100 8.81 3.75 4.95
C LYS A 100 8.95 4.37 6.34
N ALA A 101 9.10 5.69 6.41
CA ALA A 101 9.23 6.41 7.68
C ALA A 101 7.96 6.30 8.54
N CYS A 102 6.79 6.24 7.91
CA CYS A 102 5.51 6.06 8.61
C CYS A 102 5.35 4.66 9.21
N LEU A 103 5.90 3.63 8.58
CA LEU A 103 5.80 2.24 9.05
C LEU A 103 6.82 1.87 10.12
N VAL A 104 8.05 2.42 10.07
CA VAL A 104 9.15 2.08 10.99
C VAL A 104 8.74 1.99 12.46
N PRO A 105 7.97 2.93 13.05
CA PRO A 105 7.54 2.85 14.45
C PRO A 105 6.69 1.64 14.79
N TRP A 106 5.97 1.09 13.81
CA TRP A 106 4.96 0.04 14.02
C TRP A 106 5.48 -1.36 13.67
N VAL A 107 6.63 -1.47 13.00
CA VAL A 107 7.10 -2.74 12.42
C VAL A 107 8.48 -3.16 12.95
N SER A 108 8.98 -2.53 14.01
CA SER A 108 10.30 -2.83 14.59
C SER A 108 10.47 -4.26 15.11
N HIS A 109 9.36 -4.96 15.33
CA HIS A 109 9.29 -6.31 15.90
C HIS A 109 8.95 -7.38 14.85
N THR A 110 8.79 -6.99 13.58
CA THR A 110 8.47 -7.88 12.46
C THR A 110 9.33 -7.57 11.23
N ASN A 111 9.20 -8.36 10.16
CA ASN A 111 9.99 -8.19 8.95
C ASN A 111 9.27 -7.27 7.96
N LEU A 112 9.72 -6.02 7.83
CA LEU A 112 9.33 -5.14 6.73
C LEU A 112 10.16 -5.45 5.48
N ILE A 113 9.49 -5.88 4.41
CA ILE A 113 10.11 -6.25 3.14
C ILE A 113 9.63 -5.27 2.06
N GLU A 114 10.57 -4.57 1.44
CA GLU A 114 10.35 -3.81 0.21
C GLU A 114 10.71 -4.69 -0.99
N LYS A 115 9.75 -4.94 -1.89
CA LYS A 115 9.95 -5.78 -3.08
C LYS A 115 9.65 -4.98 -4.34
N ASP A 116 10.67 -4.80 -5.17
CA ASP A 116 10.48 -4.15 -6.47
C ASP A 116 9.70 -5.06 -7.44
N ILE A 117 8.79 -4.47 -8.19
CA ILE A 117 7.96 -5.12 -9.21
C ILE A 117 7.90 -4.26 -10.48
N PRO A 118 7.64 -4.87 -11.66
CA PRO A 118 7.36 -4.11 -12.87
C PRO A 118 5.95 -3.49 -12.84
N ASP A 119 5.63 -2.68 -13.85
CA ASP A 119 4.34 -1.97 -13.95
C ASP A 119 3.16 -2.89 -14.33
N GLY A 120 3.42 -4.09 -14.85
CA GLY A 120 2.39 -5.07 -15.18
C GLY A 120 1.68 -4.76 -16.51
N LEU A 121 2.40 -4.14 -17.46
CA LEU A 121 1.83 -3.66 -18.73
C LEU A 121 1.70 -4.75 -19.80
N ASN A 122 2.32 -5.91 -19.58
CA ASN A 122 2.30 -7.07 -20.45
C ASN A 122 2.29 -8.37 -19.64
N GLU A 123 2.08 -9.50 -20.33
CA GLU A 123 2.01 -10.82 -19.69
C GLU A 123 3.29 -11.19 -18.93
N GLN A 124 4.48 -10.89 -19.48
CA GLN A 124 5.73 -11.20 -18.80
C GLN A 124 5.86 -10.46 -17.47
N GLU A 125 5.48 -9.18 -17.45
CA GLU A 125 5.47 -8.37 -16.24
C GLU A 125 4.40 -8.83 -15.24
N ILE A 126 3.22 -9.23 -15.70
CA ILE A 126 2.18 -9.81 -14.85
C ILE A 126 2.69 -11.09 -14.16
N TRP A 127 3.37 -11.97 -14.90
CA TRP A 127 4.01 -13.16 -14.32
C TRP A 127 5.13 -12.81 -13.33
N ALA A 128 5.91 -11.78 -13.61
CA ALA A 128 6.94 -11.31 -12.68
C ALA A 128 6.31 -10.79 -11.37
N ILE A 129 5.20 -10.06 -11.44
CA ILE A 129 4.44 -9.64 -10.24
C ILE A 129 3.92 -10.87 -9.50
N PHE A 130 3.31 -11.82 -10.20
CA PHE A 130 2.81 -13.06 -9.60
C PHE A 130 3.90 -13.80 -8.82
N ASN A 131 5.07 -14.02 -9.46
CA ASN A 131 6.21 -14.68 -8.83
C ASN A 131 6.74 -13.89 -7.63
N ALA A 132 6.83 -12.56 -7.77
CA ALA A 132 7.27 -11.69 -6.69
C ALA A 132 6.35 -11.81 -5.46
N VAL A 133 5.03 -11.95 -5.63
CA VAL A 133 4.14 -12.18 -4.50
C VAL A 133 4.25 -13.62 -3.98
N TYR A 134 4.25 -14.60 -4.89
CA TYR A 134 4.34 -16.02 -4.54
C TYR A 134 5.56 -16.31 -3.65
N GLU A 135 6.74 -15.79 -3.97
CA GLU A 135 7.97 -15.97 -3.20
C GLU A 135 7.89 -15.46 -1.76
N GLN A 136 7.06 -14.43 -1.52
CA GLN A 136 6.99 -13.77 -0.22
C GLN A 136 6.01 -14.43 0.75
N VAL A 137 5.10 -15.25 0.23
CA VAL A 137 4.08 -15.96 1.02
C VAL A 137 4.60 -17.33 1.45
N PRO A 138 4.83 -17.59 2.75
CA PRO A 138 5.22 -18.91 3.23
C PRO A 138 4.11 -19.96 3.06
N GLU A 139 4.47 -21.24 3.21
CA GLU A 139 3.47 -22.30 3.36
C GLU A 139 2.65 -22.11 4.64
N GLN A 140 1.37 -22.47 4.57
CA GLN A 140 0.40 -22.39 5.66
C GLN A 140 0.24 -20.97 6.25
N ALA A 141 0.57 -19.94 5.47
CA ALA A 141 0.56 -18.57 5.95
C ALA A 141 -0.86 -18.02 6.14
N GLU A 142 -1.02 -17.15 7.13
CA GLU A 142 -2.21 -16.32 7.30
C GLU A 142 -2.04 -15.03 6.49
N VAL A 143 -2.86 -14.83 5.45
CA VAL A 143 -2.68 -13.76 4.46
C VAL A 143 -3.66 -12.62 4.70
N TYR A 144 -3.10 -11.41 4.78
CA TYR A 144 -3.82 -10.14 4.79
C TYR A 144 -3.44 -9.38 3.52
N LEU A 145 -4.42 -8.95 2.73
CA LEU A 145 -4.18 -8.35 1.42
C LEU A 145 -4.82 -6.96 1.31
N ASP A 146 -4.02 -5.93 1.01
CA ASP A 146 -4.48 -4.61 0.61
C ASP A 146 -4.61 -4.51 -0.92
N ILE A 147 -5.82 -4.22 -1.39
CA ILE A 147 -6.13 -4.02 -2.81
C ILE A 147 -6.44 -2.56 -3.18
N THR A 148 -6.17 -1.60 -2.29
CA THR A 148 -6.53 -0.18 -2.48
C THR A 148 -5.86 0.47 -3.68
N HIS A 149 -4.56 0.21 -3.86
CA HIS A 149 -3.79 0.71 -5.00
C HIS A 149 -3.50 -0.38 -6.03
N ALA A 150 -4.28 -1.45 -6.02
CA ALA A 150 -4.27 -2.47 -7.05
C ALA A 150 -4.50 -1.80 -8.42
N TYR A 151 -3.51 -1.88 -9.32
CA TYR A 151 -3.62 -1.48 -10.73
C TYR A 151 -4.91 -2.05 -11.36
N ARG A 152 -5.40 -1.48 -12.47
CA ARG A 152 -6.71 -1.83 -13.10
C ARG A 152 -6.92 -3.34 -13.37
N SER A 153 -5.86 -4.16 -13.40
CA SER A 153 -5.87 -5.62 -13.53
C SER A 153 -5.61 -6.40 -12.23
N ILE A 154 -5.12 -5.76 -11.16
CA ILE A 154 -4.67 -6.43 -9.94
C ILE A 154 -5.80 -7.04 -9.11
N PRO A 155 -7.04 -6.51 -9.03
CA PRO A 155 -8.10 -7.24 -8.32
C PRO A 155 -8.41 -8.61 -8.94
N MET A 156 -8.33 -8.73 -10.27
CA MET A 156 -8.43 -10.01 -10.96
C MET A 156 -7.19 -10.89 -10.72
N LEU A 157 -5.98 -10.32 -10.84
CA LEU A 157 -4.73 -11.04 -10.58
C LEU A 157 -4.65 -11.55 -9.14
N ALA A 158 -5.05 -10.73 -8.17
CA ALA A 158 -5.08 -11.04 -6.75
C ALA A 158 -6.00 -12.23 -6.46
N THR A 159 -7.18 -12.27 -7.11
CA THR A 159 -8.10 -13.40 -6.95
C THR A 159 -7.49 -14.70 -7.46
N VAL A 160 -6.86 -14.67 -8.64
CA VAL A 160 -6.17 -15.85 -9.21
C VAL A 160 -4.98 -16.27 -8.34
N LEU A 161 -4.18 -15.31 -7.89
CA LEU A 161 -3.04 -15.52 -7.02
C LEU A 161 -3.44 -16.16 -5.69
N LEU A 162 -4.45 -15.61 -5.01
CA LEU A 162 -4.93 -16.16 -3.73
C LEU A 162 -5.45 -17.58 -3.88
N ASN A 163 -6.17 -17.88 -4.97
CA ASN A 163 -6.63 -19.24 -5.26
C ASN A 163 -5.44 -20.19 -5.47
N TYR A 164 -4.45 -19.79 -6.28
CA TYR A 164 -3.26 -20.59 -6.50
C TYR A 164 -2.47 -20.84 -5.20
N LEU A 165 -2.26 -19.81 -4.38
CA LEU A 165 -1.60 -19.93 -3.08
C LEU A 165 -2.38 -20.83 -2.12
N TYR A 166 -3.71 -20.78 -2.15
CA TYR A 166 -4.54 -21.67 -1.34
C TYR A 166 -4.30 -23.13 -1.72
N VAL A 167 -4.26 -23.44 -3.02
CA VAL A 167 -4.03 -24.81 -3.51
C VAL A 167 -2.60 -25.29 -3.24
N VAL A 168 -1.60 -24.46 -3.53
CA VAL A 168 -0.18 -24.89 -3.53
C VAL A 168 0.48 -24.72 -2.17
N LYS A 169 0.10 -23.68 -1.41
CA LYS A 169 0.72 -23.33 -0.13
C LYS A 169 -0.20 -23.53 1.06
N ASN A 170 -1.45 -23.93 0.86
CA ASN A 170 -2.43 -24.15 1.93
C ASN A 170 -2.59 -22.91 2.84
N ILE A 171 -2.64 -21.72 2.25
CA ILE A 171 -2.79 -20.46 2.99
C ILE A 171 -4.20 -20.31 3.61
N SER A 172 -4.32 -19.44 4.61
CA SER A 172 -5.60 -18.97 5.14
C SER A 172 -5.73 -17.46 4.90
N VAL A 173 -6.74 -17.04 4.15
CA VAL A 173 -7.00 -15.60 3.92
C VAL A 173 -7.76 -15.04 5.12
N LYS A 174 -7.15 -14.12 5.87
CA LYS A 174 -7.76 -13.48 7.06
C LYS A 174 -8.49 -12.19 6.74
N GLY A 175 -8.05 -11.48 5.70
CA GLY A 175 -8.69 -10.25 5.28
C GLY A 175 -8.24 -9.78 3.90
N ILE A 176 -9.19 -9.23 3.14
CA ILE A 176 -8.92 -8.46 1.92
C ILE A 176 -9.48 -7.07 2.18
N PHE A 177 -8.61 -6.06 2.15
CA PHE A 177 -8.93 -4.70 2.54
C PHE A 177 -8.89 -3.77 1.34
N TYR A 178 -9.86 -2.84 1.32
CA TYR A 178 -9.96 -1.80 0.31
C TYR A 178 -10.27 -0.46 0.99
N GLY A 179 -9.41 0.52 0.75
CA GLY A 179 -9.59 1.90 1.18
C GLY A 179 -10.58 2.64 0.30
N ALA A 180 -11.86 2.58 0.66
CA ALA A 180 -12.85 3.46 0.06
C ALA A 180 -12.58 4.91 0.50
N PHE A 181 -12.21 5.77 -0.46
CA PHE A 181 -12.04 7.19 -0.21
C PHE A 181 -13.39 7.91 -0.38
N GLU A 182 -14.02 8.30 0.73
CA GLU A 182 -15.39 8.81 0.71
C GLU A 182 -15.48 10.34 0.57
N THR A 183 -14.83 11.10 1.46
CA THR A 183 -15.06 12.56 1.58
C THR A 183 -13.79 13.36 1.81
N LEU A 184 -13.72 14.52 1.13
CA LEU A 184 -12.76 15.60 1.39
C LEU A 184 -13.44 16.68 2.24
N GLY A 185 -13.05 16.86 3.50
CA GLY A 185 -13.60 17.89 4.38
C GLY A 185 -13.49 17.56 5.86
N SER A 186 -13.89 18.49 6.73
CA SER A 186 -14.08 18.21 8.16
C SER A 186 -15.29 17.30 8.34
N VAL A 187 -15.10 16.18 9.03
CA VAL A 187 -16.18 15.33 9.55
C VAL A 187 -16.80 16.01 10.77
#